data_AF-A0A177WS04-F1
#
_entry.id   AF-A0A177WS04-F1
#
_cell.length_a   1.000
_cell.length_b   1.000
_cell.length_c   1.000
_cell.angle_alpha   90.00
_cell.angle_beta   90.00
_cell.angle_gamma   90.00
#
_symmetry.space_group_name_H-M   'P 1'
#
loop_
_entity.id
_entity.type
_entity.pdbx_description
1 polymer ?
#
loop_
_entity_poly.entity_id
_entity_poly.type
_entity_poly.pdbx_seq_one_letter_code
_entity_poly.pdbx_strand_id
1 'polypeptide(L)'
;MKLSIAVLSSILAVCSVTTAGPVYPSSATNAGASTSAGGDDYPEFPTEDGLMKYCSPFGTTQVSLIEEIAKIRARIEKMVDRFEGIRHNTSIQRKVVLETVQKFESLKQTPGQLLDNAEAEYNLHQKKLEKLEEDLEDRVRIASSRIHQEKELKKTLIHNLATRTLMRSDSLLGTVPGYTQCFHYFFNHFIEELS
;
A
#
# COMPACT_ATOMS: atom_id res chain seq x y z
N MET A 1 -38.81 11.38 10.74
CA MET A 1 -38.52 10.00 10.26
C MET A 1 -38.32 9.99 8.74
N LYS A 2 -37.10 10.24 8.23
CA LYS A 2 -36.69 9.94 6.82
C LYS A 2 -35.16 9.84 6.61
N LEU A 3 -34.33 10.23 7.59
CA LEU A 3 -32.86 10.20 7.46
C LEU A 3 -32.22 8.81 7.64
N SER A 4 -32.90 7.87 8.29
CA SER A 4 -32.31 6.57 8.69
C SER A 4 -32.26 5.50 7.60
N ILE A 5 -33.05 5.63 6.52
CA ILE A 5 -33.16 4.58 5.48
C ILE A 5 -32.13 4.79 4.36
N ALA A 6 -31.76 6.04 4.06
CA ALA A 6 -30.77 6.34 3.02
C ALA A 6 -29.35 5.87 3.41
N VAL A 7 -29.00 5.96 4.69
CA VAL A 7 -27.66 5.57 5.19
C VAL A 7 -27.47 4.04 5.18
N LEU A 8 -28.54 3.28 5.45
CA LEU A 8 -28.49 1.80 5.46
C LEU A 8 -28.36 1.20 4.06
N SER A 9 -28.88 1.85 3.02
CA SER A 9 -28.87 1.30 1.65
C SER A 9 -27.49 1.35 0.98
N SER A 10 -26.56 2.18 1.47
CA SER A 10 -25.18 2.25 0.96
C SER A 10 -24.27 1.14 1.53
N ILE A 11 -24.74 0.40 2.54
CA ILE A 11 -23.94 -0.56 3.33
C ILE A 11 -23.66 -1.88 2.60
N LEU A 12 -24.45 -2.24 1.57
CA LEU A 12 -24.31 -3.54 0.89
C LEU A 12 -23.36 -3.52 -0.33
N ALA A 13 -22.96 -2.36 -0.83
CA ALA A 13 -22.17 -2.27 -2.06
C ALA A 13 -20.65 -2.46 -1.85
N VAL A 14 -20.13 -2.21 -0.65
CA VAL A 14 -18.67 -2.13 -0.42
C VAL A 14 -18.07 -3.45 0.11
N CYS A 15 -18.88 -4.42 0.53
CA CYS A 15 -18.39 -5.68 1.12
C CYS A 15 -18.11 -6.80 0.09
N SER A 16 -18.38 -6.59 -1.21
CA SER A 16 -18.33 -7.66 -2.22
C SER A 16 -17.00 -7.80 -2.95
N VAL A 17 -15.97 -7.03 -2.61
CA VAL A 17 -14.65 -7.14 -3.25
C VAL A 17 -13.79 -8.16 -2.50
N THR A 18 -14.11 -9.44 -2.67
CA THR A 18 -13.21 -10.54 -2.34
C THR A 18 -12.13 -10.63 -3.41
N THR A 19 -11.08 -9.81 -3.30
CA THR A 19 -9.85 -10.06 -4.06
C THR A 19 -9.08 -11.17 -3.37
N ALA A 20 -9.13 -12.38 -3.94
CA ALA A 20 -8.17 -13.42 -3.65
C ALA A 20 -6.77 -12.90 -4.00
N GLY A 21 -6.00 -12.50 -2.98
CA GLY A 21 -4.60 -12.17 -3.14
C GLY A 21 -3.80 -13.43 -3.47
N PRO A 22 -2.83 -13.38 -4.41
CA PRO A 22 -1.96 -14.51 -4.67
C PRO A 22 -1.08 -14.78 -3.44
N VAL A 23 -1.13 -16.01 -2.95
CA VAL A 23 -0.25 -16.52 -1.89
C VAL A 23 1.17 -16.56 -2.44
N TYR A 24 2.08 -15.74 -1.88
CA TYR A 24 3.50 -15.87 -2.13
C TYR A 24 4.16 -16.60 -0.96
N PRO A 25 4.99 -17.63 -1.21
CA PRO A 25 5.63 -18.40 -0.14
C PRO A 25 6.68 -17.53 0.56
N SER A 26 6.59 -17.46 1.88
CA SER A 26 7.60 -16.85 2.75
C SER A 26 8.95 -17.54 2.55
N SER A 27 9.97 -16.78 2.16
CA SER A 27 11.36 -17.26 2.15
C SER A 27 11.97 -17.04 3.54
N ALA A 28 12.57 -18.10 4.06
CA ALA A 28 13.10 -18.23 5.40
C ALA A 28 14.18 -17.17 5.73
N THR A 29 14.15 -16.77 7.00
CA THR A 29 15.15 -15.99 7.73
C THR A 29 16.56 -16.52 7.51
N ASN A 30 17.46 -15.66 7.03
CA ASN A 30 18.90 -15.87 7.20
C ASN A 30 19.43 -14.75 8.09
N ALA A 31 19.80 -15.13 9.31
CA ALA A 31 20.51 -14.28 10.26
C ALA A 31 21.97 -14.12 9.79
N GLY A 32 22.44 -12.88 9.69
CA GLY A 32 23.81 -12.56 9.31
C GLY A 32 24.26 -11.23 9.91
N ALA A 33 24.85 -11.34 11.12
CA ALA A 33 25.79 -10.45 11.79
C ALA A 33 25.72 -8.92 11.56
N SER A 34 25.34 -8.21 12.62
CA SER A 34 25.57 -6.77 12.81
C SER A 34 27.05 -6.48 13.09
N THR A 35 27.64 -5.54 12.36
CA THR A 35 28.81 -4.78 12.81
C THR A 35 28.54 -3.29 12.61
N SER A 36 28.45 -2.58 13.73
CA SER A 36 28.39 -1.12 13.79
C SER A 36 29.80 -0.54 13.67
N ALA A 37 29.98 0.44 12.78
CA ALA A 37 31.05 1.40 12.86
C ALA A 37 30.53 2.74 12.30
N GLY A 38 30.55 3.78 13.13
CA GLY A 38 30.22 5.13 12.73
C GLY A 38 31.31 5.76 11.88
N GLY A 39 30.87 6.47 10.85
CA GLY A 39 31.66 7.32 9.95
C GLY A 39 30.71 7.81 8.86
N ASP A 40 30.62 9.13 8.67
CA ASP A 40 29.88 9.77 7.58
C ASP A 40 30.50 9.38 6.24
N ASP A 41 30.06 8.25 5.68
CA ASP A 41 30.24 7.86 4.28
C ASP A 41 29.31 6.67 4.01
N TYR A 42 28.00 6.92 3.89
CA TYR A 42 27.12 5.88 3.35
C TYR A 42 27.58 5.61 1.92
N PRO A 43 27.99 4.39 1.55
CA PRO A 43 28.32 4.09 0.17
C PRO A 43 27.10 4.44 -0.69
N GLU A 44 27.32 5.21 -1.75
CA GLU A 44 26.26 5.62 -2.67
C GLU A 44 25.66 4.35 -3.29
N PHE A 45 24.44 4.01 -2.88
CA PHE A 45 23.68 2.92 -3.47
C PHE A 45 22.87 3.47 -4.64
N PRO A 46 22.85 2.78 -5.80
CA PRO A 46 23.52 1.52 -6.12
C PRO A 46 25.03 1.67 -6.44
N THR A 47 25.82 0.62 -6.19
CA THR A 47 27.26 0.58 -6.56
C THR A 47 27.47 -0.01 -7.96
N GLU A 48 28.52 0.42 -8.67
CA GLU A 48 28.83 -0.09 -10.02
C GLU A 48 29.00 -1.63 -10.05
N ASP A 49 29.74 -2.19 -9.09
CA ASP A 49 29.90 -3.64 -8.92
C ASP A 49 28.55 -4.34 -8.64
N GLY A 50 27.69 -3.69 -7.85
CA GLY A 50 26.34 -4.18 -7.55
C GLY A 50 25.48 -4.25 -8.81
N LEU A 51 25.51 -3.20 -9.63
CA LEU A 51 24.82 -3.17 -10.92
C LEU A 51 25.36 -4.25 -11.86
N MET A 52 26.68 -4.40 -11.96
CA MET A 52 27.29 -5.44 -12.79
C MET A 52 26.89 -6.85 -12.34
N LYS A 53 26.85 -7.10 -11.03
CA LYS A 53 26.52 -8.41 -10.47
C LYS A 53 25.04 -8.77 -10.58
N TYR A 54 24.14 -7.84 -10.26
CA TYR A 54 22.72 -8.13 -10.11
C TYR A 54 21.87 -7.71 -11.31
N CYS A 55 22.37 -6.79 -12.14
CA CYS A 55 21.62 -6.25 -13.26
C CYS A 55 22.15 -6.64 -14.65
N SER A 56 23.20 -7.44 -14.77
CA SER A 56 23.55 -8.04 -16.06
C SER A 56 22.42 -8.97 -16.57
N PRO A 57 22.03 -8.94 -17.86
CA PRO A 57 22.69 -8.29 -19.00
C PRO A 57 22.10 -6.90 -19.37
N PHE A 58 21.43 -6.22 -18.45
CA PHE A 58 20.77 -4.95 -18.74
C PHE A 58 21.76 -3.81 -18.92
N GLY A 59 21.47 -2.93 -19.87
CA GLY A 59 22.15 -1.64 -20.00
C GLY A 59 21.50 -0.58 -19.12
N THR A 60 22.12 0.60 -19.08
CA THR A 60 21.73 1.74 -18.23
C THR A 60 20.24 2.09 -18.31
N THR A 61 19.66 2.14 -19.52
CA THR A 61 18.23 2.46 -19.69
C THR A 61 17.32 1.42 -19.05
N GLN A 62 17.61 0.12 -19.21
CA GLN A 62 16.78 -0.92 -18.62
C GLN A 62 16.96 -0.97 -17.11
N VAL A 63 18.20 -0.79 -16.62
CA VAL A 63 18.50 -0.71 -15.19
C VAL A 63 17.72 0.43 -14.53
N SER A 64 17.73 1.63 -15.11
CA SER A 64 16.97 2.77 -14.59
C SER A 64 15.46 2.53 -14.58
N LEU A 65 14.91 1.86 -15.61
CA LEU A 65 13.50 1.46 -15.60
C LEU A 65 13.19 0.43 -14.51
N ILE A 66 14.06 -0.57 -14.31
CA ILE A 66 13.90 -1.60 -13.27
C ILE A 66 13.98 -0.96 -11.88
N GLU A 67 14.90 -0.03 -11.67
CA GLU A 67 15.04 0.75 -10.44
C GLU A 67 13.75 1.52 -10.10
N GLU A 68 13.22 2.29 -11.05
CA GLU A 68 11.98 3.05 -10.82
C GLU A 68 10.77 2.14 -10.57
N ILE A 69 10.68 1.01 -11.28
CA ILE A 69 9.63 0.00 -11.03
C ILE A 69 9.77 -0.55 -9.61
N ALA A 70 10.98 -0.91 -9.18
CA ALA A 70 11.27 -1.42 -7.84
C ALA A 70 10.94 -0.40 -6.75
N LYS A 71 11.32 0.87 -6.95
CA LYS A 71 11.02 1.98 -6.04
C LYS A 71 9.52 2.20 -5.88
N ILE A 72 8.77 2.21 -6.98
CA ILE A 72 7.31 2.36 -6.94
C ILE A 72 6.69 1.15 -6.23
N ARG A 73 7.18 -0.06 -6.49
CA ARG A 73 6.66 -1.26 -5.84
C ARG A 73 6.90 -1.25 -4.34
N ALA A 74 8.10 -0.87 -3.89
CA ALA A 74 8.43 -0.73 -2.46
C ALA A 74 7.51 0.28 -1.77
N ARG A 75 7.25 1.42 -2.43
CA ARG A 75 6.29 2.43 -1.93
C ARG A 75 4.87 1.89 -1.84
N ILE A 76 4.41 1.13 -2.83
CA ILE A 76 3.08 0.50 -2.81
C ILE A 76 2.97 -0.48 -1.65
N GLU A 77 3.99 -1.31 -1.42
CA GLU A 77 3.98 -2.30 -0.34
C GLU A 77 3.86 -1.64 1.04
N LYS A 78 4.69 -0.63 1.31
CA LYS A 78 4.60 0.17 2.55
C LYS A 78 3.27 0.92 2.67
N MET A 79 2.65 1.32 1.56
CA MET A 79 1.32 1.91 1.57
C MET A 79 0.26 0.88 1.96
N VAL A 80 0.34 -0.35 1.44
CA VAL A 80 -0.60 -1.43 1.78
C VAL A 80 -0.55 -1.76 3.28
N ASP A 81 0.65 -1.89 3.87
CA ASP A 81 0.79 -2.13 5.31
C ASP A 81 0.08 -1.06 6.15
N ARG A 82 0.22 0.22 5.76
CA ARG A 82 -0.45 1.33 6.42
C ARG A 82 -1.97 1.31 6.18
N PHE A 83 -2.43 0.85 5.02
CA PHE A 83 -3.85 0.76 4.69
C PHE A 83 -4.56 -0.26 5.55
N GLU A 84 -3.92 -1.39 5.84
CA GLU A 84 -4.51 -2.41 6.71
C GLU A 84 -4.78 -1.86 8.11
N GLY A 85 -3.83 -1.09 8.67
CA GLY A 85 -4.01 -0.40 9.95
C GLY A 85 -5.17 0.61 9.94
N ILE A 86 -5.25 1.45 8.90
CA ILE A 86 -6.32 2.45 8.79
C ILE A 86 -7.67 1.78 8.58
N ARG A 87 -7.77 0.80 7.69
CA ARG A 87 -8.99 0.03 7.45
C ARG A 87 -9.48 -0.64 8.73
N HIS A 88 -8.57 -1.20 9.54
CA HIS A 88 -8.90 -1.78 10.84
C HIS A 88 -9.44 -0.71 11.80
N ASN A 89 -8.78 0.44 11.91
CA ASN A 89 -9.24 1.56 12.74
C ASN A 89 -10.61 2.09 12.29
N THR A 90 -10.85 2.24 10.98
CA THR A 90 -12.16 2.63 10.43
C THR A 90 -13.23 1.60 10.81
N SER A 91 -12.91 0.30 10.75
CA SER A 91 -13.84 -0.76 11.16
C SER A 91 -14.19 -0.69 12.65
N ILE A 92 -13.20 -0.46 13.52
CA ILE A 92 -13.44 -0.25 14.96
C ILE A 92 -14.28 1.00 15.17
N GLN A 93 -13.92 2.12 14.55
CA GLN A 93 -14.61 3.39 14.73
C GLN A 93 -16.07 3.32 14.27
N ARG A 94 -16.37 2.58 13.18
CA ARG A 94 -17.76 2.30 12.76
C ARG A 94 -18.56 1.58 13.85
N LYS A 95 -17.96 0.60 14.54
CA LYS A 95 -18.64 -0.08 15.67
C LYS A 95 -18.91 0.89 16.82
N VAL A 96 -17.96 1.74 17.15
CA VAL A 96 -18.14 2.75 18.21
C VAL A 96 -19.26 3.73 17.86
N VAL A 97 -19.36 4.18 16.61
CA VAL A 97 -20.48 5.03 16.17
C VAL A 97 -21.82 4.31 16.29
N LEU A 98 -21.89 3.01 15.95
CA LEU A 98 -23.12 2.23 16.12
C LEU A 98 -23.53 2.11 17.61
N GLU A 99 -22.57 1.91 18.50
CA GLU A 99 -22.81 1.85 19.95
C GLU A 99 -23.29 3.20 20.52
N THR A 100 -22.70 4.32 20.08
CA THR A 100 -23.14 5.66 20.52
C THR A 100 -24.54 5.99 20.00
N VAL A 101 -24.89 5.56 18.79
CA VAL A 101 -26.26 5.67 18.26
C VAL A 101 -27.24 4.87 19.12
N GLN A 102 -26.92 3.62 19.47
CA GLN A 102 -27.78 2.80 20.32
C GLN A 102 -27.98 3.41 21.70
N LYS A 103 -26.90 3.94 22.31
CA LYS A 103 -26.94 4.64 23.59
C LYS A 103 -27.82 5.89 23.50
N PHE A 104 -27.65 6.71 22.47
CA PHE A 104 -28.48 7.89 22.25
C PHE A 104 -29.97 7.54 22.12
N GLU A 105 -30.30 6.52 21.33
CA GLU A 105 -31.69 6.05 21.16
C GLU A 105 -32.29 5.54 22.48
N SER A 106 -31.51 4.84 23.32
CA SER A 106 -31.97 4.38 24.64
C SER A 106 -32.23 5.54 25.61
N LEU A 107 -31.55 6.67 25.42
CA LEU A 107 -31.62 7.84 26.30
C LEU A 107 -32.67 8.87 25.89
N LYS A 108 -33.39 8.65 24.77
CA LYS A 108 -34.45 9.58 24.30
C LYS A 108 -35.55 9.86 25.32
N GLN A 109 -35.72 9.00 26.32
CA GLN A 109 -36.74 9.15 27.38
C GLN A 109 -36.17 9.67 28.70
N THR A 110 -34.87 9.97 28.78
CA THR A 110 -34.15 10.37 30.00
C THR A 110 -33.93 11.90 30.03
N PRO A 111 -33.53 12.51 31.18
CA PRO A 111 -33.37 13.96 31.31
C PRO A 111 -32.43 14.56 30.27
N GLY A 112 -32.73 15.79 29.83
CA GLY A 112 -32.07 16.44 28.69
C GLY A 112 -30.54 16.46 28.75
N GLN A 113 -29.94 16.69 29.92
CA GLN A 113 -28.48 16.75 30.03
C GLN A 113 -27.76 15.42 29.71
N LEU A 114 -28.39 14.27 29.95
CA LEU A 114 -27.83 12.97 29.56
C LEU A 114 -27.95 12.73 28.05
N LEU A 115 -29.04 13.24 27.45
CA LEU A 115 -29.27 13.20 26.01
C LEU A 115 -28.27 14.08 25.26
N ASP A 116 -28.04 15.31 25.74
CA ASP A 116 -27.08 16.27 25.16
C ASP A 116 -25.65 15.70 25.18
N ASN A 117 -25.25 15.05 26.27
CA ASN A 117 -23.94 14.39 26.37
C ASN A 117 -23.79 13.23 25.37
N ALA A 118 -24.85 12.42 25.20
CA ALA A 118 -24.84 11.32 24.24
C ALA A 118 -24.80 11.82 22.79
N GLU A 119 -25.48 12.93 22.48
CA GLU A 119 -25.41 13.57 21.17
C GLU A 119 -24.00 14.13 20.88
N ALA A 120 -23.37 14.77 21.86
CA ALA A 120 -22.00 15.27 21.72
C ALA A 120 -20.99 14.12 21.49
N GLU A 121 -21.15 13.01 22.21
CA GLU A 121 -20.34 11.80 22.06
C GLU A 121 -20.51 11.20 20.64
N TYR A 122 -21.75 11.05 20.18
CA TYR A 122 -22.05 10.62 18.81
C TYR A 122 -21.38 11.51 17.76
N ASN A 123 -21.57 12.84 17.84
CA ASN A 123 -21.02 13.80 16.89
C ASN A 123 -19.48 13.76 16.86
N LEU A 124 -18.84 13.57 18.01
CA LEU A 124 -17.38 13.38 18.10
C LEU A 124 -16.93 12.13 17.36
N HIS A 125 -17.59 10.99 17.59
CA HIS A 125 -17.22 9.73 16.96
C HIS A 125 -17.52 9.70 15.46
N GLN A 126 -18.60 10.36 15.04
CA GLN A 126 -18.96 10.53 13.63
C GLN A 126 -17.90 11.35 12.89
N LYS A 127 -17.47 12.50 13.43
CA LYS A 127 -16.40 13.32 12.83
C LYS A 127 -15.07 12.57 12.73
N LYS A 128 -14.74 11.74 13.71
CA LYS A 128 -13.55 10.88 13.66
C LYS A 128 -13.66 9.82 12.56
N LEU A 129 -14.85 9.24 12.37
CA LEU A 129 -15.10 8.27 11.31
C LEU A 129 -14.94 8.91 9.93
N GLU A 130 -15.56 10.07 9.71
CA GLU A 130 -15.45 10.81 8.44
C GLU A 130 -14.00 11.09 8.06
N LYS A 131 -13.18 11.53 9.02
CA LYS A 131 -11.75 11.76 8.78
C LYS A 131 -10.99 10.48 8.41
N LEU A 132 -11.33 9.34 9.01
CA LEU A 132 -10.72 8.04 8.68
C LEU A 132 -11.15 7.54 7.30
N GLU A 133 -12.39 7.82 6.90
CA GLU A 133 -12.90 7.47 5.57
C GLU A 133 -12.24 8.34 4.48
N GLU A 134 -12.09 9.65 4.72
CA GLU A 134 -11.36 10.56 3.84
C GLU A 134 -9.88 10.15 3.67
N ASP A 135 -9.18 9.83 4.77
CA ASP A 135 -7.78 9.36 4.70
C ASP A 135 -7.67 8.04 3.93
N LEU A 136 -8.67 7.15 4.03
CA LEU A 136 -8.71 5.89 3.27
C LEU A 136 -8.91 6.15 1.77
N GLU A 137 -9.84 7.03 1.39
CA GLU A 137 -10.10 7.39 -0.01
C GLU A 137 -8.87 8.02 -0.68
N ASP A 138 -8.24 8.99 -0.02
CA ASP A 138 -7.03 9.65 -0.50
C ASP A 138 -5.89 8.66 -0.75
N ARG A 139 -5.74 7.72 0.18
CA ARG A 139 -4.77 6.65 0.12
C ARG A 139 -5.00 5.71 -1.05
N VAL A 140 -6.24 5.23 -1.22
CA VAL A 140 -6.63 4.39 -2.37
C VAL A 140 -6.36 5.11 -3.69
N ARG A 141 -6.65 6.40 -3.78
CA ARG A 141 -6.37 7.22 -4.96
C ARG A 141 -4.87 7.25 -5.28
N ILE A 142 -4.02 7.52 -4.29
CA ILE A 142 -2.56 7.56 -4.47
C ILE A 142 -2.03 6.18 -4.88
N ALA A 143 -2.48 5.11 -4.24
CA ALA A 143 -2.05 3.74 -4.58
C ALA A 143 -2.42 3.38 -6.01
N SER A 144 -3.64 3.72 -6.44
CA SER A 144 -4.12 3.49 -7.80
C SER A 144 -3.28 4.22 -8.85
N SER A 145 -2.93 5.48 -8.58
CA SER A 145 -2.03 6.26 -9.44
C SER A 145 -0.65 5.62 -9.56
N ARG A 146 -0.06 5.16 -8.44
CA ARG A 146 1.24 4.47 -8.44
C ARG A 146 1.21 3.13 -9.17
N ILE A 147 0.16 2.34 -8.98
CA ILE A 147 -0.04 1.07 -9.71
C ILE A 147 -0.12 1.33 -11.21
N HIS A 148 -0.82 2.39 -11.62
CA HIS A 148 -0.88 2.79 -13.02
C HIS A 148 0.51 3.18 -13.55
N GLN A 149 1.26 4.00 -12.81
CA GLN A 149 2.63 4.38 -13.16
C GLN A 149 3.55 3.15 -13.29
N GLU A 150 3.51 2.22 -12.33
CA GLU A 150 4.26 0.96 -12.36
C GLU A 150 3.95 0.16 -13.64
N LYS A 151 2.66 0.09 -14.01
CA LYS A 151 2.21 -0.61 -15.22
C LYS A 151 2.75 0.02 -16.49
N GLU A 152 2.71 1.35 -16.61
CA GLU A 152 3.24 2.03 -17.80
C GLU A 152 4.76 1.89 -17.90
N LEU A 153 5.50 1.96 -16.79
CA LEU A 153 6.95 1.69 -16.78
C LEU A 153 7.26 0.25 -17.20
N LYS A 154 6.50 -0.74 -16.71
CA LYS A 154 6.66 -2.14 -17.12
C LYS A 154 6.44 -2.31 -18.64
N LYS A 155 5.45 -1.64 -19.23
CA LYS A 155 5.25 -1.66 -20.68
C LYS A 155 6.44 -1.07 -21.42
N THR A 156 6.95 0.09 -20.97
CA THR A 156 8.14 0.72 -21.56
C THR A 156 9.35 -0.19 -21.50
N LEU A 157 9.57 -0.86 -20.36
CA LEU A 157 10.65 -1.84 -20.21
C LEU A 157 10.49 -3.02 -21.16
N ILE A 158 9.29 -3.61 -21.26
CA ILE A 158 9.01 -4.72 -22.19
C ILE A 158 9.30 -4.30 -23.63
N HIS A 159 8.85 -3.12 -24.06
CA HIS A 159 9.10 -2.61 -25.41
C HIS A 159 10.61 -2.43 -25.69
N ASN A 160 11.34 -1.91 -24.70
CA ASN A 160 12.78 -1.71 -24.80
C ASN A 160 13.54 -3.06 -24.89
N LEU A 161 13.13 -4.04 -24.09
CA LEU A 161 13.71 -5.39 -24.10
C LEU A 161 13.42 -6.17 -25.38
N ALA A 162 12.19 -6.07 -25.91
CA ALA A 162 11.81 -6.68 -27.17
C ALA A 162 12.63 -6.12 -28.34
N THR A 163 12.81 -4.79 -28.37
CA THR A 163 13.66 -4.11 -29.38
C THR A 163 15.11 -4.59 -29.33
N ARG A 164 15.61 -4.93 -28.13
CA ARG A 164 16.97 -5.48 -27.95
C ARG A 164 17.06 -7.00 -28.08
N THR A 165 15.99 -7.68 -28.49
CA THR A 165 15.91 -9.16 -28.58
C THR A 165 16.18 -9.91 -27.27
N LEU A 166 16.13 -9.20 -26.14
CA LEU A 166 16.26 -9.78 -24.79
C LEU A 166 14.97 -10.44 -24.32
N MET A 167 13.88 -10.27 -25.07
CA MET A 167 12.57 -10.88 -24.83
C MET A 167 11.95 -11.38 -26.13
N ARG A 168 11.26 -12.52 -26.05
CA ARG A 168 10.25 -12.91 -27.04
C ARG A 168 8.98 -12.09 -26.77
N SER A 169 8.27 -11.67 -27.82
CA SER A 169 7.23 -10.62 -27.82
C SER A 169 6.20 -10.65 -26.69
N ASP A 170 5.95 -11.81 -26.07
CA ASP A 170 4.92 -12.02 -25.04
C ASP A 170 5.46 -12.59 -23.71
N SER A 171 6.76 -12.43 -23.43
CA SER A 171 7.37 -12.96 -22.20
C SER A 171 6.99 -12.12 -20.97
N LEU A 172 6.81 -12.74 -19.81
CA LEU A 172 6.65 -12.02 -18.55
C LEU A 172 8.01 -11.46 -18.11
N LEU A 173 8.05 -10.28 -17.50
CA LEU A 173 9.32 -9.70 -17.03
C LEU A 173 10.08 -10.65 -16.09
N GLY A 174 9.38 -11.39 -15.23
CA GLY A 174 9.97 -12.38 -14.32
C GLY A 174 10.70 -13.54 -15.01
N THR A 175 10.47 -13.77 -16.31
CA THR A 175 11.17 -14.81 -17.09
C THR A 175 12.37 -14.26 -17.85
N VAL A 176 12.62 -12.95 -17.81
CA VAL A 176 13.80 -12.34 -18.45
C VAL A 176 15.02 -12.64 -17.61
N PRO A 177 16.08 -13.24 -18.18
CA PRO A 177 17.33 -13.48 -17.45
C PRO A 177 17.84 -12.19 -16.79
N GLY A 178 18.16 -12.28 -15.49
CA GLY A 178 18.64 -11.15 -14.70
C GLY A 178 17.56 -10.22 -14.13
N TYR A 179 16.33 -10.17 -14.67
CA TYR A 179 15.31 -9.19 -14.25
C TYR A 179 14.98 -9.30 -12.76
N THR A 180 14.67 -10.51 -12.31
CA THR A 180 14.29 -10.74 -10.91
C THR A 180 15.42 -10.37 -9.94
N GLN A 181 16.68 -10.67 -10.28
CA GLN A 181 17.84 -10.32 -9.45
C GLN A 181 18.02 -8.79 -9.39
N CYS A 182 17.97 -8.12 -10.53
CA CYS A 182 18.10 -6.66 -10.60
C CYS A 182 16.96 -5.96 -9.86
N PHE A 183 15.72 -6.42 -10.06
CA PHE A 183 14.55 -5.91 -9.38
C PHE A 183 14.69 -6.04 -7.86
N HIS A 184 15.09 -7.21 -7.35
CA HIS A 184 15.26 -7.42 -5.92
C HIS A 184 16.41 -6.62 -5.31
N TYR A 185 17.50 -6.41 -6.08
CA TYR A 185 18.60 -5.57 -5.64
C TYR A 185 18.11 -4.16 -5.28
N PHE A 186 17.32 -3.52 -6.15
CA PHE A 186 16.73 -2.22 -5.87
C PHE A 186 15.57 -2.28 -4.87
N PHE A 187 14.67 -3.25 -5.00
CA PHE A 187 13.46 -3.33 -4.19
C PHE A 187 13.78 -3.48 -2.70
N ASN A 188 14.73 -4.36 -2.36
CA ASN A 188 15.12 -4.57 -0.97
C ASN A 188 15.72 -3.29 -0.37
N HIS A 189 16.57 -2.59 -1.12
CA HIS A 189 17.11 -1.29 -0.70
C HIS A 189 16.00 -0.27 -0.41
N PHE A 190 15.04 -0.10 -1.32
CA PHE A 190 13.95 0.86 -1.11
C PHE A 190 12.98 0.43 -0.01
N ILE A 191 12.77 -0.86 0.21
CA ILE A 191 11.99 -1.35 1.36
C ILE A 191 12.69 -0.99 2.67
N GLU A 192 14.00 -1.19 2.77
CA GLU A 192 14.81 -0.82 3.94
C GLU A 192 14.80 0.69 4.18
N GLU A 193 14.99 1.51 3.15
CA GLU A 193 14.95 2.99 3.25
C GLU A 193 13.59 3.52 3.76
N LEU A 194 12.50 2.81 3.45
CA LEU A 194 11.13 3.19 3.85
C LEU A 194 10.68 2.58 5.19
N SER A 195 11.54 1.80 5.86
CA SER A 195 11.24 1.14 7.14
C SER A 195 11.49 2.07 8.32
#